data_AF-A0AAX3K6E7-F1
#
_entry.id   AF-A0AAX3K6E7-F1
#
_cell.length_a   1.000
_cell.length_b   1.000
_cell.length_c   1.000
_cell.angle_alpha   90.00
_cell.angle_beta   90.00
_cell.angle_gamma   90.00
#
_symmetry.space_group_name_H-M   'P 1'
#
loop_
_entity.id
_entity.type
_entity.pdbx_description
1 polymer ?
#
loop_
_entity_poly.entity_id
_entity_poly.type
_entity_poly.pdbx_seq_one_letter_code
_entity_poly.pdbx_strand_id
1 'polypeptide(L)'
;MNQYLKETKMLDFSNPSIQKLIEMKCWKEKNKFDCLKAIYNFVRDEIAFGYNVDDNIPASKVLKDGYGQCNTKGTLFMALLRACKIPCRIHGFTIDKQLQKGAMSGVVYKNAPKNIFHSWVEVYFEDKWYELEAFILDKKYLYKLQKRFANCKGFFCGYGVAVKDFQHPIIDFDRNNTYIQSEGITKDFGVYDSPDELLKNHHQELSGIKTFLYRHLGRHLMNWNVKNIRNS
;
A
#
# COMPACT_ATOMS: atom_id res chain seq x y z
N MET A 1 11.16 -11.51 -17.77
CA MET A 1 11.65 -11.39 -16.38
C MET A 1 12.51 -10.14 -16.13
N ASN A 2 13.40 -9.74 -17.05
CA ASN A 2 14.21 -8.51 -16.89
C ASN A 2 13.39 -7.23 -16.69
N GLN A 3 12.20 -7.10 -17.29
CA GLN A 3 11.33 -5.92 -17.11
C GLN A 3 10.90 -5.71 -15.65
N TYR A 4 10.67 -6.79 -14.90
CA TYR A 4 10.25 -6.77 -13.50
C TYR A 4 11.39 -6.43 -12.51
N LEU A 5 12.57 -6.09 -13.03
CA LEU A 5 13.74 -5.64 -12.28
C LEU A 5 14.20 -4.24 -12.69
N LYS A 6 13.52 -3.60 -13.67
CA LYS A 6 13.91 -2.28 -14.18
C LYS A 6 13.55 -1.18 -13.20
N GLU A 7 14.45 -0.21 -13.11
CA GLU A 7 14.20 1.09 -12.50
C GLU A 7 13.28 1.93 -13.38
N THR A 8 12.48 2.78 -12.74
CA THR A 8 11.58 3.75 -13.38
C THR A 8 11.64 5.07 -12.62
N LYS A 9 10.86 6.09 -13.02
CA LYS A 9 10.84 7.36 -12.29
C LYS A 9 10.22 7.20 -10.91
N MET A 10 9.18 6.36 -10.78
CA MET A 10 8.58 6.08 -9.48
C MET A 10 9.34 5.05 -8.67
N LEU A 11 9.93 4.04 -9.33
CA LEU A 11 10.74 3.01 -8.70
C LEU A 11 12.23 3.42 -8.65
N ASP A 12 12.51 4.63 -8.18
CA ASP A 12 13.83 5.28 -8.18
C ASP A 12 14.82 4.67 -7.18
N PHE A 13 15.01 3.35 -7.22
CA PHE A 13 15.78 2.64 -6.21
C PHE A 13 17.27 2.94 -6.25
N SER A 14 17.83 3.51 -7.32
CA SER A 14 19.21 4.01 -7.35
C SER A 14 19.37 5.30 -6.54
N ASN A 15 18.29 5.91 -6.04
CA ASN A 15 18.35 7.04 -5.14
C ASN A 15 19.16 6.72 -3.87
N PRO A 16 20.09 7.59 -3.43
CA PRO A 16 20.95 7.34 -2.27
C PRO A 16 20.19 7.01 -0.98
N SER A 17 19.00 7.58 -0.77
CA SER A 17 18.19 7.29 0.42
C SER A 17 17.69 5.85 0.46
N ILE A 18 17.33 5.29 -0.70
CA ILE A 18 16.89 3.90 -0.84
C ILE A 18 18.09 2.95 -0.67
N GLN A 19 19.22 3.22 -1.33
CA GLN A 19 20.42 2.39 -1.18
C GLN A 19 20.93 2.38 0.26
N LYS A 20 20.96 3.55 0.94
CA LYS A 20 21.36 3.65 2.34
C LYS A 20 20.46 2.83 3.27
N LEU A 21 19.15 2.80 3.03
CA LEU A 21 18.23 1.94 3.79
C LEU A 21 18.55 0.45 3.58
N ILE A 22 18.77 0.04 2.33
CA ILE A 22 19.08 -1.35 1.98
C ILE A 22 20.38 -1.83 2.63
N GLU A 23 21.41 -0.99 2.62
CA GLU A 23 22.70 -1.22 3.29
C GLU A 23 22.52 -1.31 4.80
N MET A 24 21.86 -0.34 5.42
CA MET A 24 21.61 -0.31 6.87
C MET A 24 20.83 -1.54 7.36
N LYS A 25 19.93 -2.09 6.53
CA LYS A 25 19.13 -3.28 6.86
C LYS A 25 19.81 -4.60 6.45
N CYS A 26 20.97 -4.55 5.80
CA CYS A 26 21.72 -5.70 5.27
C CYS A 26 20.83 -6.65 4.43
N TRP A 27 19.87 -6.12 3.67
CA TRP A 27 18.90 -6.98 2.99
C TRP A 27 19.52 -7.80 1.86
N LYS A 28 20.54 -7.26 1.17
CA LYS A 28 21.26 -7.97 0.09
C LYS A 28 22.11 -9.14 0.60
N GLU A 29 22.41 -9.20 1.90
CA GLU A 29 23.19 -10.28 2.53
C GLU A 29 22.31 -11.45 2.99
N LYS A 30 21.00 -11.25 3.06
CA LYS A 30 20.03 -12.29 3.44
C LYS A 30 19.79 -13.25 2.28
N ASN A 31 19.37 -14.48 2.59
CA ASN A 31 18.78 -15.33 1.55
C ASN A 31 17.51 -14.65 0.99
N LYS A 32 17.11 -15.04 -0.22
CA LYS A 32 16.01 -14.37 -0.95
C LYS A 32 14.70 -14.32 -0.16
N PHE A 33 14.35 -15.39 0.55
CA PHE A 33 13.12 -15.43 1.35
C PHE A 33 13.16 -14.44 2.51
N ASP A 34 14.24 -14.46 3.30
CA ASP A 34 14.40 -13.57 4.44
C ASP A 34 14.51 -12.11 4.01
N CYS A 35 15.13 -11.85 2.85
CA CYS A 35 15.16 -10.53 2.22
C CYS A 35 13.74 -10.05 1.88
N LEU A 36 12.97 -10.84 1.14
CA LEU A 36 11.58 -10.54 0.77
C LEU A 36 10.71 -10.29 2.00
N LYS A 37 10.75 -11.20 2.98
CA LYS A 37 9.97 -11.12 4.22
C LYS A 37 10.35 -9.89 5.04
N ALA A 38 11.65 -9.56 5.12
CA ALA A 38 12.11 -8.37 5.85
C ALA A 38 11.67 -7.06 5.17
N ILE A 39 11.74 -6.99 3.84
CA ILE A 39 11.25 -5.83 3.07
C ILE A 39 9.73 -5.68 3.26
N TYR A 40 8.97 -6.77 3.12
CA TYR A 40 7.53 -6.77 3.32
C TYR A 40 7.14 -6.26 4.71
N ASN A 41 7.78 -6.79 5.76
CA ASN A 41 7.54 -6.37 7.14
C ASN A 41 7.92 -4.90 7.37
N PHE A 42 9.04 -4.44 6.80
CA PHE A 42 9.44 -3.03 6.88
C PHE A 42 8.38 -2.11 6.25
N VAL A 43 7.94 -2.39 5.02
CA VAL A 43 6.92 -1.56 4.38
C VAL A 43 5.61 -1.63 5.14
N ARG A 44 5.21 -2.80 5.66
CA ARG A 44 3.99 -2.93 6.45
C ARG A 44 4.05 -2.07 7.71
N ASP A 45 5.08 -2.25 8.53
CA ASP A 45 5.05 -1.80 9.93
C ASP A 45 5.86 -0.51 10.20
N GLU A 46 6.90 -0.23 9.42
CA GLU A 46 7.75 0.97 9.61
C GLU A 46 7.33 2.17 8.74
N ILE A 47 6.59 1.91 7.66
CA ILE A 47 5.96 2.94 6.83
C ILE A 47 4.50 3.01 7.24
N ALA A 48 4.11 4.02 8.00
CA ALA A 48 2.76 4.08 8.56
C ALA A 48 1.67 4.15 7.46
N PHE A 49 0.51 3.55 7.71
CA PHE A 49 -0.65 3.81 6.86
C PHE A 49 -1.04 5.30 6.92
N GLY A 50 -1.19 5.93 5.75
CA GLY A 50 -1.52 7.34 5.59
C GLY A 50 -1.66 7.76 4.13
N TYR A 51 -1.92 9.04 3.88
CA TYR A 51 -2.30 9.56 2.58
C TYR A 51 -1.29 10.62 2.13
N ASN A 52 -0.51 10.30 1.10
CA ASN A 52 0.49 11.21 0.54
C ASN A 52 -0.18 12.34 -0.27
N VAL A 53 0.62 13.30 -0.69
CA VAL A 53 0.16 14.45 -1.49
C VAL A 53 -0.36 14.03 -2.88
N ASP A 54 0.18 12.94 -3.43
CA ASP A 54 -0.16 12.39 -4.74
C ASP A 54 0.22 10.91 -4.77
N ASP A 55 -0.41 10.14 -5.66
CA ASP A 55 -0.04 8.75 -5.93
C ASP A 55 1.18 8.67 -6.86
N ASN A 56 1.38 9.67 -7.72
CA ASN A 56 2.50 9.76 -8.64
C ASN A 56 3.73 10.42 -7.98
N ILE A 57 4.25 9.78 -6.93
CA ILE A 57 5.49 10.20 -6.25
C ILE A 57 6.53 9.07 -6.25
N PRO A 58 7.84 9.40 -6.27
CA PRO A 58 8.90 8.40 -6.27
C PRO A 58 9.01 7.67 -4.92
N ALA A 59 9.52 6.43 -4.96
CA ALA A 59 9.77 5.59 -3.78
C ALA A 59 10.61 6.30 -2.72
N SER A 60 11.64 7.04 -3.14
CA SER A 60 12.46 7.85 -2.22
C SER A 60 11.65 8.93 -1.48
N LYS A 61 10.63 9.51 -2.12
CA LYS A 61 9.73 10.48 -1.48
C LYS A 61 8.78 9.79 -0.49
N VAL A 62 8.25 8.62 -0.83
CA VAL A 62 7.44 7.81 0.11
C VAL A 62 8.26 7.44 1.34
N LEU A 63 9.50 6.99 1.15
CA LEU A 63 10.42 6.68 2.25
C LEU A 63 10.68 7.92 3.12
N LYS A 64 10.92 9.09 2.52
CA LYS A 64 11.11 10.35 3.23
C LYS A 64 9.87 10.78 4.03
N ASP A 65 8.67 10.57 3.47
CA ASP A 65 7.42 10.89 4.15
C ASP A 65 7.17 9.96 5.35
N GLY A 66 7.63 8.71 5.29
CA GLY A 66 7.50 7.73 6.37
C GLY A 66 6.08 7.18 6.52
N TYR A 67 5.19 7.46 5.56
CA TYR A 67 3.84 6.93 5.50
C TYR A 67 3.35 6.83 4.06
N GLY A 68 2.32 6.00 3.85
CA GLY A 68 1.60 5.97 2.59
C GLY A 68 0.39 5.04 2.59
N GLN A 69 -0.24 4.96 1.42
CA GLN A 69 -1.39 4.10 1.14
C GLN A 69 -0.98 3.01 0.13
N CYS A 70 -1.91 2.21 -0.33
CA CYS A 70 -1.71 1.16 -1.35
C CYS A 70 -0.73 1.53 -2.46
N ASN A 71 -1.03 2.58 -3.24
CA ASN A 71 -0.26 2.94 -4.42
C ASN A 71 1.17 3.38 -4.07
N THR A 72 1.31 4.23 -3.04
CA THR A 72 2.61 4.79 -2.65
C THR A 72 3.46 3.81 -1.85
N LYS A 73 2.87 3.06 -0.92
CA LYS A 73 3.56 1.94 -0.23
C LYS A 73 3.91 0.83 -1.22
N GLY A 74 3.07 0.53 -2.19
CA GLY A 74 3.36 -0.41 -3.28
C GLY A 74 4.53 0.05 -4.13
N THR A 75 4.61 1.34 -4.46
CA THR A 75 5.75 1.94 -5.16
C THR A 75 7.06 1.77 -4.37
N LEU A 76 7.06 2.09 -3.07
CA LEU A 76 8.23 1.86 -2.22
C LEU A 76 8.58 0.37 -2.11
N PHE A 77 7.58 -0.49 -1.92
CA PHE A 77 7.79 -1.94 -1.82
C PHE A 77 8.46 -2.50 -3.07
N MET A 78 7.94 -2.19 -4.25
CA MET A 78 8.51 -2.62 -5.52
C MET A 78 9.94 -2.11 -5.71
N ALA A 79 10.23 -0.85 -5.35
CA ALA A 79 11.58 -0.29 -5.46
C ALA A 79 12.59 -1.06 -4.60
N LEU A 80 12.25 -1.36 -3.35
CA LEU A 80 13.11 -2.11 -2.43
C LEU A 80 13.33 -3.56 -2.91
N LEU A 81 12.28 -4.21 -3.40
CA LEU A 81 12.36 -5.57 -3.98
C LEU A 81 13.30 -5.61 -5.19
N ARG A 82 13.12 -4.70 -6.15
CA ARG A 82 13.94 -4.65 -7.38
C ARG A 82 15.40 -4.33 -7.10
N ALA A 83 15.66 -3.45 -6.13
CA ALA A 83 17.01 -3.16 -5.67
C ALA A 83 17.72 -4.40 -5.08
N CYS A 84 16.95 -5.31 -4.49
CA CYS A 84 17.41 -6.60 -3.97
C CYS A 84 17.27 -7.75 -4.99
N LYS A 85 17.05 -7.42 -6.27
CA LYS A 85 16.93 -8.37 -7.39
C LYS A 85 15.77 -9.38 -7.24
N ILE A 86 14.70 -8.97 -6.58
CA ILE A 86 13.46 -9.73 -6.47
C ILE A 86 12.46 -9.19 -7.52
N PRO A 87 12.07 -10.00 -8.52
CA PRO A 87 11.14 -9.55 -9.56
C PRO A 87 9.74 -9.31 -8.99
N CYS A 88 9.13 -8.19 -9.36
CA CYS A 88 7.78 -7.85 -8.95
C CYS A 88 7.04 -7.09 -10.04
N ARG A 89 5.71 -7.12 -10.00
CA ARG A 89 4.79 -6.37 -10.86
C ARG A 89 3.65 -5.78 -10.02
N ILE A 90 2.90 -4.86 -10.59
CA ILE A 90 1.77 -4.22 -9.90
C ILE A 90 0.46 -4.67 -10.51
N HIS A 91 -0.55 -4.89 -9.69
CA HIS A 91 -1.90 -5.21 -10.13
C HIS A 91 -2.80 -4.02 -9.81
N GLY A 92 -3.47 -3.47 -10.82
CA GLY A 92 -4.34 -2.30 -10.67
C GLY A 92 -5.81 -2.68 -10.62
N PHE A 93 -6.59 -1.99 -9.80
CA PHE A 93 -8.04 -2.18 -9.71
C PHE A 93 -8.71 -0.94 -9.08
N THR A 94 -10.04 -0.94 -9.01
CA THR A 94 -10.78 0.00 -8.16
C THR A 94 -11.46 -0.72 -7.01
N ILE A 95 -11.63 0.00 -5.90
CA ILE A 95 -12.40 -0.45 -4.73
C ILE A 95 -13.60 0.46 -4.47
N ASP A 96 -14.65 -0.05 -3.82
CA ASP A 96 -15.75 0.80 -3.34
C ASP A 96 -15.26 1.66 -2.16
N LYS A 97 -15.60 2.95 -2.17
CA LYS A 97 -15.22 3.88 -1.12
C LYS A 97 -15.68 3.48 0.27
N GLN A 98 -16.68 2.61 0.42
CA GLN A 98 -17.09 2.04 1.71
C GLN A 98 -15.91 1.48 2.50
N LEU A 99 -14.92 0.90 1.83
CA LEU A 99 -13.69 0.42 2.44
C LEU A 99 -12.95 1.53 3.21
N GLN A 100 -12.99 2.76 2.71
CA GLN A 100 -12.34 3.92 3.33
C GLN A 100 -13.23 4.63 4.35
N LYS A 101 -14.49 4.20 4.54
CA LYS A 101 -15.40 4.81 5.52
C LYS A 101 -14.82 4.64 6.91
N GLY A 102 -14.66 5.74 7.63
CA GLY A 102 -14.08 5.74 8.97
C GLY A 102 -12.58 6.06 8.99
N ALA A 103 -11.82 5.76 7.93
CA ALA A 103 -10.50 6.36 7.71
C ALA A 103 -10.65 7.76 7.09
N MET A 104 -11.51 7.88 6.07
CA MET A 104 -12.12 9.12 5.62
C MET A 104 -13.42 9.36 6.41
N SER A 105 -13.64 10.59 6.88
CA SER A 105 -14.83 10.96 7.66
C SER A 105 -15.50 12.22 7.14
N GLY A 106 -16.77 12.42 7.54
CA GLY A 106 -17.52 13.64 7.29
C GLY A 106 -17.57 14.07 5.81
N VAL A 107 -17.25 15.35 5.58
CA VAL A 107 -17.29 15.99 4.25
C VAL A 107 -16.29 15.33 3.28
N VAL A 108 -15.14 14.85 3.78
CA VAL A 108 -14.13 14.18 2.94
C VAL A 108 -14.71 12.90 2.34
N TYR A 109 -15.35 12.06 3.16
CA TYR A 109 -15.97 10.82 2.68
C TYR A 109 -17.17 11.06 1.74
N LYS A 110 -17.99 12.07 2.04
CA LYS A 110 -19.13 12.43 1.18
C LYS A 110 -18.69 12.83 -0.22
N ASN A 111 -17.60 13.60 -0.33
CA ASN A 111 -17.09 14.11 -1.61
C ASN A 111 -16.12 13.16 -2.33
N ALA A 112 -15.68 12.09 -1.67
CA ALA A 112 -14.84 11.06 -2.28
C ALA A 112 -15.59 10.32 -3.41
N PRO A 113 -14.88 9.98 -4.51
CA PRO A 113 -15.45 9.20 -5.61
C PRO A 113 -15.94 7.84 -5.13
N LYS A 114 -16.97 7.28 -5.78
CA LYS A 114 -17.53 5.97 -5.38
C LYS A 114 -16.51 4.85 -5.55
N ASN A 115 -15.82 4.83 -6.69
CA ASN A 115 -14.73 3.90 -6.97
C ASN A 115 -13.40 4.64 -6.77
N ILE A 116 -12.53 4.05 -5.96
CA ILE A 116 -11.22 4.59 -5.63
C ILE A 116 -10.17 3.72 -6.32
N PHE A 117 -9.26 4.37 -7.05
CA PHE A 117 -8.11 3.71 -7.67
C PHE A 117 -7.20 3.04 -6.62
N HIS A 118 -6.79 1.80 -6.89
CA HIS A 118 -6.09 0.96 -5.93
C HIS A 118 -5.11 -0.02 -6.61
N SER A 119 -4.21 -0.59 -5.82
CA SER A 119 -3.28 -1.61 -6.28
C SER A 119 -2.75 -2.52 -5.17
N TRP A 120 -2.26 -3.70 -5.57
CA TRP A 120 -1.34 -4.53 -4.78
C TRP A 120 -0.11 -4.89 -5.59
N VAL A 121 0.88 -5.50 -4.92
CA VAL A 121 2.13 -5.93 -5.56
C VAL A 121 2.15 -7.44 -5.67
N GLU A 122 2.48 -7.93 -6.86
CA GLU A 122 2.74 -9.35 -7.09
C GLU A 122 4.24 -9.60 -7.14
N VAL A 123 4.72 -10.59 -6.39
CA VAL A 123 6.15 -10.92 -6.28
C VAL A 123 6.42 -12.30 -6.84
N TYR A 124 7.39 -12.41 -7.74
CA TYR A 124 7.82 -13.71 -8.28
C TYR A 124 8.88 -14.33 -7.38
N PHE A 125 8.55 -15.45 -6.75
CA PHE A 125 9.42 -16.18 -5.83
C PHE A 125 9.10 -17.68 -5.88
N GLU A 126 10.12 -18.54 -5.86
CA GLU A 126 9.96 -20.02 -5.91
C GLU A 126 8.99 -20.48 -7.03
N ASP A 127 9.20 -19.93 -8.24
CA ASP A 127 8.41 -20.20 -9.46
C ASP A 127 6.91 -19.91 -9.37
N LYS A 128 6.52 -19.01 -8.47
CA LYS A 128 5.13 -18.59 -8.26
C LYS A 128 5.03 -17.07 -8.12
N TRP A 129 3.87 -16.53 -8.47
CA TRP A 129 3.49 -15.16 -8.15
C TRP A 129 2.70 -15.16 -6.84
N TYR A 130 3.18 -14.40 -5.86
CA TYR A 130 2.49 -14.15 -4.61
C TYR A 130 1.83 -12.76 -4.66
N GLU A 131 0.55 -12.70 -4.37
CA GLU A 131 -0.22 -11.46 -4.24
C GLU A 131 -0.05 -10.91 -2.83
N LEU A 132 0.63 -9.77 -2.70
CA LEU A 132 0.92 -9.14 -1.42
C LEU A 132 0.20 -7.79 -1.36
N GLU A 133 -0.92 -7.74 -0.66
CA GLU A 133 -1.73 -6.53 -0.45
C GLU A 133 -1.65 -6.06 1.00
N ALA A 134 -1.54 -6.97 1.97
CA ALA A 134 -1.71 -6.62 3.38
C ALA A 134 -0.60 -5.73 3.98
N PHE A 135 0.45 -5.40 3.22
CA PHE A 135 1.44 -4.39 3.62
C PHE A 135 0.83 -2.99 3.79
N ILE A 136 -0.39 -2.73 3.30
CA ILE A 136 -1.03 -1.41 3.36
C ILE A 136 -1.17 -0.93 4.80
N LEU A 137 -1.68 -1.79 5.70
CA LEU A 137 -1.94 -1.42 7.09
C LEU A 137 -0.83 -1.91 8.03
N ASP A 138 -0.26 -0.98 8.80
CA ASP A 138 0.65 -1.33 9.89
C ASP A 138 -0.08 -2.11 10.99
N LYS A 139 0.61 -3.09 11.60
CA LYS A 139 0.04 -3.92 12.67
C LYS A 139 -0.53 -3.10 13.82
N LYS A 140 0.11 -1.98 14.17
CA LYS A 140 -0.35 -1.10 15.25
C LYS A 140 -1.75 -0.54 14.94
N TYR A 141 -1.95 -0.01 13.73
CA TYR A 141 -3.26 0.50 13.29
C TYR A 141 -4.34 -0.60 13.29
N LEU A 142 -4.06 -1.75 12.67
CA LEU A 142 -5.00 -2.86 12.58
C LEU A 142 -5.39 -3.39 13.98
N TYR A 143 -4.42 -3.55 14.87
CA TYR A 143 -4.66 -4.01 16.24
C TYR A 143 -5.59 -3.07 17.02
N LYS A 144 -5.42 -1.75 16.86
CA LYS A 144 -6.32 -0.78 17.50
C LYS A 144 -7.74 -0.84 16.94
N LEU A 145 -7.90 -1.06 15.63
CA LEU A 145 -9.21 -1.32 15.05
C LEU A 145 -9.85 -2.61 15.59
N GLN A 146 -9.08 -3.70 15.66
CA GLN A 146 -9.55 -4.98 16.22
C GLN A 146 -10.00 -4.83 17.67
N LYS A 147 -9.26 -4.07 18.49
CA LYS A 147 -9.68 -3.71 19.85
C LYS A 147 -10.97 -2.89 19.88
N ARG A 148 -11.07 -1.87 19.02
CA ARG A 148 -12.26 -1.01 18.93
C ARG A 148 -13.51 -1.78 18.52
N PHE A 149 -13.36 -2.80 17.68
CA PHE A 149 -14.44 -3.65 17.17
C PHE A 149 -14.26 -5.10 17.61
N ALA A 150 -13.92 -5.34 18.88
CA ALA A 150 -13.62 -6.68 19.41
C ALA A 150 -14.77 -7.69 19.25
N ASN A 151 -16.01 -7.20 19.16
CA ASN A 151 -17.20 -8.03 18.96
C ASN A 151 -17.41 -8.44 17.49
N CYS A 152 -16.70 -7.83 16.53
CA CYS A 152 -16.78 -8.20 15.13
C CYS A 152 -15.80 -9.35 14.84
N LYS A 153 -16.32 -10.56 14.63
CA LYS A 153 -15.51 -11.76 14.32
C LYS A 153 -15.57 -12.20 12.87
N GLY A 154 -16.51 -11.67 12.09
CA GLY A 154 -16.73 -12.05 10.70
C GLY A 154 -16.33 -10.93 9.75
N PHE A 155 -17.18 -10.72 8.74
CA PHE A 155 -16.97 -9.71 7.72
C PHE A 155 -16.83 -8.31 8.32
N PHE A 156 -15.82 -7.58 7.86
CA PHE A 156 -15.61 -6.17 8.22
C PHE A 156 -15.23 -5.38 6.99
N CYS A 157 -15.88 -4.22 6.80
CA CYS A 157 -15.59 -3.28 5.72
C CYS A 157 -15.63 -1.84 6.24
N GLY A 158 -14.50 -1.14 6.11
CA GLY A 158 -14.29 0.22 6.60
C GLY A 158 -12.87 0.40 7.13
N TYR A 159 -12.51 1.65 7.43
CA TYR A 159 -11.23 2.01 8.03
C TYR A 159 -9.98 1.49 7.27
N GLY A 160 -10.09 1.32 5.95
CA GLY A 160 -9.00 0.73 5.17
C GLY A 160 -8.93 -0.80 5.25
N VAL A 161 -9.99 -1.47 5.71
CA VAL A 161 -10.07 -2.94 5.82
C VAL A 161 -11.30 -3.44 5.09
N ALA A 162 -11.18 -4.51 4.32
CA ALA A 162 -12.28 -5.29 3.78
C ALA A 162 -11.91 -6.78 3.76
N VAL A 163 -12.36 -7.54 4.76
CA VAL A 163 -12.00 -8.96 4.96
C VAL A 163 -13.18 -9.79 5.48
N LYS A 164 -13.14 -11.11 5.23
CA LYS A 164 -14.14 -12.07 5.72
C LYS A 164 -14.00 -12.45 7.19
N ASP A 165 -12.76 -12.51 7.70
CA ASP A 165 -12.45 -12.70 9.13
C ASP A 165 -11.60 -11.52 9.60
N PHE A 166 -12.23 -10.61 10.34
CA PHE A 166 -11.59 -9.39 10.82
C PHE A 166 -10.60 -9.62 11.97
N GLN A 167 -10.76 -10.69 12.75
CA GLN A 167 -9.88 -10.96 13.88
C GLN A 167 -8.63 -11.72 13.44
N HIS A 168 -8.70 -12.48 12.35
CA HIS A 168 -7.58 -13.26 11.83
C HIS A 168 -7.32 -13.04 10.32
N PRO A 169 -7.11 -11.79 9.85
CA PRO A 169 -6.73 -11.55 8.47
C PRO A 169 -5.33 -12.08 8.18
N ILE A 170 -5.12 -12.61 6.97
CA ILE A 170 -3.82 -13.12 6.52
C ILE A 170 -2.93 -11.94 6.13
N ILE A 171 -2.20 -11.40 7.11
CA ILE A 171 -1.34 -10.22 6.93
C ILE A 171 0.16 -10.52 6.99
N ASP A 172 0.54 -11.69 7.48
CA ASP A 172 1.93 -12.12 7.57
C ASP A 172 2.30 -12.90 6.31
N PHE A 173 3.44 -12.53 5.72
CA PHE A 173 3.98 -13.22 4.57
C PHE A 173 4.89 -14.36 5.03
N ASP A 174 4.50 -15.58 4.71
CA ASP A 174 5.25 -16.81 4.92
C ASP A 174 5.01 -17.79 3.76
N ARG A 175 5.31 -17.36 2.53
CA ARG A 175 5.00 -18.10 1.28
C ARG A 175 3.49 -18.30 1.05
N ASN A 176 2.72 -17.27 1.38
CA ASN A 176 1.28 -17.19 1.14
C ASN A 176 0.94 -15.83 0.51
N ASN A 177 -0.23 -15.73 -0.11
CA ASN A 177 -0.79 -14.44 -0.46
C ASN A 177 -1.26 -13.71 0.81
N THR A 178 -1.25 -12.39 0.80
CA THR A 178 -1.72 -11.57 1.91
C THR A 178 -2.74 -10.56 1.44
N TYR A 179 -3.84 -10.43 2.19
CA TYR A 179 -4.95 -9.53 1.83
C TYR A 179 -5.47 -8.77 3.05
N ILE A 180 -5.89 -7.54 2.81
CA ILE A 180 -6.56 -6.70 3.81
C ILE A 180 -7.67 -5.83 3.22
N GLN A 181 -7.75 -5.71 1.89
CA GLN A 181 -8.71 -4.86 1.17
C GLN A 181 -9.39 -5.54 -0.02
N SER A 182 -9.06 -6.80 -0.32
CA SER A 182 -9.53 -7.54 -1.51
C SER A 182 -11.05 -7.70 -1.63
N GLU A 183 -11.81 -7.74 -0.52
CA GLU A 183 -13.28 -7.83 -0.60
C GLU A 183 -13.93 -6.52 -1.09
N GLY A 184 -13.15 -5.44 -1.27
CA GLY A 184 -13.62 -4.15 -1.75
C GLY A 184 -13.56 -3.96 -3.27
N ILE A 185 -12.99 -4.90 -4.04
CA ILE A 185 -12.71 -4.72 -5.48
C ILE A 185 -14.02 -4.58 -6.27
N THR A 186 -14.10 -3.55 -7.11
CA THR A 186 -15.25 -3.28 -7.99
C THR A 186 -14.93 -3.43 -9.48
N LYS A 187 -13.66 -3.25 -9.87
CA LYS A 187 -13.20 -3.41 -11.25
C LYS A 187 -11.71 -3.74 -11.27
N ASP A 188 -11.36 -4.79 -12.00
CA ASP A 188 -9.99 -5.25 -12.19
C ASP A 188 -9.40 -4.64 -13.48
N PHE A 189 -8.17 -4.13 -13.42
CA PHE A 189 -7.40 -3.62 -14.58
C PHE A 189 -6.28 -4.56 -15.01
N GLY A 190 -5.95 -5.57 -14.21
CA GLY A 190 -4.88 -6.53 -14.45
C GLY A 190 -3.50 -6.03 -14.05
N VAL A 191 -2.49 -6.67 -14.62
CA VAL A 191 -1.08 -6.54 -14.24
C VAL A 191 -0.30 -5.60 -15.15
N TYR A 192 0.58 -4.81 -14.55
CA TYR A 192 1.46 -3.87 -15.23
C TYR A 192 2.90 -4.04 -14.74
N ASP A 193 3.86 -3.67 -15.60
CA ASP A 193 5.26 -3.82 -15.27
C ASP A 193 5.73 -2.81 -14.21
N SER A 194 5.04 -1.68 -14.03
CA SER A 194 5.44 -0.65 -13.06
C SER A 194 4.27 0.26 -12.65
N PRO A 195 4.37 0.95 -11.48
CA PRO A 195 3.41 1.99 -11.10
C PRO A 195 3.33 3.12 -12.14
N ASP A 196 4.44 3.48 -12.80
CA ASP A 196 4.47 4.50 -13.84
C ASP A 196 3.54 4.15 -15.01
N GLU A 197 3.59 2.88 -15.46
CA GLU A 197 2.75 2.39 -16.54
C GLU A 197 1.29 2.26 -16.11
N LEU A 198 1.05 1.74 -14.91
CA LEU A 198 -0.29 1.63 -14.36
C LEU A 198 -0.94 3.03 -14.25
N LEU A 199 -0.26 4.01 -13.66
CA LEU A 199 -0.78 5.38 -13.50
C LEU A 199 -0.97 6.12 -14.82
N LYS A 200 -0.15 5.82 -15.82
CA LYS A 200 -0.33 6.36 -17.17
C LYS A 200 -1.64 5.89 -17.81
N ASN A 201 -2.01 4.62 -17.59
CA ASN A 201 -3.22 4.03 -18.15
C ASN A 201 -4.46 4.25 -17.27
N HIS A 202 -4.27 4.28 -15.96
CA HIS A 202 -5.32 4.34 -14.95
C HIS A 202 -4.90 5.22 -13.78
N HIS A 203 -5.61 6.32 -13.56
CA HIS A 203 -5.40 7.18 -12.41
C HIS A 203 -6.72 7.70 -11.86
N GLN A 204 -6.70 8.15 -10.61
CA GLN A 204 -7.87 8.76 -10.01
C GLN A 204 -8.12 10.14 -10.63
N GLU A 205 -9.15 10.25 -11.47
CA GLU A 205 -9.58 11.54 -11.98
C GLU A 205 -10.28 12.35 -10.87
N LEU A 206 -9.72 13.52 -10.56
CA LEU A 206 -10.31 14.53 -9.69
C LEU A 206 -10.27 15.88 -10.39
N SER A 207 -11.32 16.69 -10.23
CA SER A 207 -11.29 18.07 -10.73
C SER A 207 -10.20 18.87 -10.01
N GLY A 208 -9.65 19.90 -10.66
CA GLY A 208 -8.54 20.70 -10.10
C GLY A 208 -8.82 21.23 -8.69
N ILE A 209 -10.06 21.66 -8.42
CA ILE A 209 -10.51 22.11 -7.09
C ILE A 209 -10.47 20.96 -6.08
N LYS A 210 -10.94 19.76 -6.45
CA LYS A 210 -10.89 18.58 -5.57
C LYS A 210 -9.46 18.14 -5.30
N THR A 211 -8.60 18.18 -6.31
CA THR A 211 -7.16 17.89 -6.17
C THR A 211 -6.50 18.88 -5.21
N PHE A 212 -6.79 20.17 -5.34
CA PHE A 212 -6.31 21.20 -4.42
C PHE A 212 -6.79 20.94 -2.98
N LEU A 213 -8.10 20.74 -2.78
CA LEU A 213 -8.67 20.47 -1.45
C LEU A 213 -8.10 19.19 -0.82
N TYR A 214 -7.91 18.12 -1.61
CA TYR A 214 -7.27 16.89 -1.13
C TYR A 214 -5.84 17.18 -0.63
N ARG A 215 -5.03 17.84 -1.46
CA ARG A 215 -3.61 18.12 -1.17
C ARG A 215 -3.40 19.03 0.04
N HIS A 216 -4.27 20.00 0.26
CA HIS A 216 -4.07 21.02 1.29
C HIS A 216 -4.92 20.82 2.55
N LEU A 217 -5.99 20.02 2.50
CA LEU A 217 -6.88 19.82 3.64
C LEU A 217 -7.27 18.35 3.84
N GLY A 218 -7.86 17.72 2.81
CA GLY A 218 -8.46 16.39 2.89
C GLY A 218 -7.51 15.33 3.44
N ARG A 219 -6.32 15.21 2.85
CA ARG A 219 -5.32 14.23 3.30
C ARG A 219 -4.84 14.46 4.72
N HIS A 220 -4.76 15.72 5.17
CA HIS A 220 -4.33 16.05 6.53
C HIS A 220 -5.37 15.62 7.56
N LEU A 221 -6.66 15.84 7.28
CA LEU A 221 -7.76 15.35 8.11
C LEU A 221 -7.78 13.82 8.18
N MET A 222 -7.60 13.16 7.03
CA MET A 222 -7.52 11.70 6.95
C MET A 222 -6.33 11.15 7.74
N ASN A 223 -5.15 11.76 7.59
CA ASN A 223 -3.94 11.37 8.33
C ASN A 223 -4.08 11.60 9.83
N TRP A 224 -4.70 12.70 10.25
CA TRP A 224 -4.99 12.96 11.66
C TRP A 224 -5.89 11.87 12.24
N ASN A 225 -6.96 11.51 11.53
CA ASN A 225 -7.88 10.47 11.97
C ASN A 225 -7.22 9.07 12.01
N VAL A 226 -6.45 8.71 10.99
CA VAL A 226 -5.67 7.45 10.98
C VAL A 226 -4.67 7.41 12.14
N LYS A 227 -3.99 8.52 12.42
CA LYS A 227 -3.07 8.64 13.56
C LYS A 227 -3.79 8.49 14.91
N ASN A 228 -4.98 9.05 15.06
CA ASN A 228 -5.77 8.90 16.29
C ASN A 228 -6.20 7.46 16.52
N ILE A 229 -6.67 6.76 15.49
CA ILE A 229 -7.00 5.33 15.59
C ILE A 229 -5.75 4.52 15.97
N ARG A 230 -4.60 4.79 15.35
CA ARG A 230 -3.35 4.10 15.67
C ARG A 230 -2.91 4.30 17.13
N ASN A 231 -3.28 5.42 17.75
CA ASN A 231 -2.83 5.81 19.09
C ASN A 231 -3.91 5.68 20.18
N SER A 232 -5.16 5.35 19.82
CA SER A 232 -6.27 5.12 20.78
C SER A 232 -6.07 3.86 21.60
#